data_AF-A0A7R9GX10-F1
#
_entry.id   AF-A0A7R9GX10-F1
#
_cell.length_a   1.000
_cell.length_b   1.000
_cell.length_c   1.000
_cell.angle_alpha   90.00
_cell.angle_beta   90.00
_cell.angle_gamma   90.00
#
_symmetry.space_group_name_H-M   'P 1'
#
loop_
_entity.id
_entity.type
_entity.pdbx_description
1 polymer ?
#
loop_
_entity_poly.entity_id
_entity_poly.type
_entity_poly.pdbx_seq_one_letter_code
_entity_poly.pdbx_strand_id
1 'polypeptide(L)'
;MDDGPNNIFYSNKCFRSHKALTMRISSSCQMFVVVLLVVLALCAAGSYPGSRSKPRTIRGFKNGALSTARGFGKRDGGFDYPASETGNDKMVDSLPVDWFVEELRTNPELARIIVHKFVDVDQDGELSAEELLRPVY
;
A
#
# COMPACT_ATOMS: atom_id res chain seq x y z
N MET A 1 -9.35 -78.86 12.16
CA MET A 1 -8.26 -78.74 13.16
C MET A 1 -7.95 -77.26 13.24
N ASP A 2 -8.86 -76.42 13.77
CA ASP A 2 -9.35 -76.40 15.16
C ASP A 2 -8.12 -76.28 16.09
N ASP A 3 -7.92 -75.27 16.93
CA ASP A 3 -8.79 -74.26 17.53
C ASP A 3 -7.93 -73.03 17.92
N GLY A 4 -8.56 -71.87 18.12
CA GLY A 4 -8.01 -70.83 18.99
C GLY A 4 -8.08 -71.24 20.47
N PRO A 5 -7.93 -70.35 21.47
CA PRO A 5 -7.63 -68.92 21.43
C PRO A 5 -6.46 -68.56 22.40
N ASN A 6 -6.35 -67.27 22.77
CA ASN A 6 -5.57 -66.64 23.88
C ASN A 6 -4.43 -65.73 23.40
N ASN A 7 -4.17 -64.53 23.93
CA ASN A 7 -4.89 -63.60 24.79
C ASN A 7 -3.99 -62.33 24.86
N ILE A 8 -4.60 -61.14 25.04
CA ILE A 8 -4.02 -59.90 25.62
C ILE A 8 -2.75 -59.29 24.97
N PHE A 9 -2.86 -58.09 24.38
CA PHE A 9 -2.35 -56.85 24.99
C PHE A 9 -2.40 -55.61 24.07
N TYR A 10 -2.92 -54.52 24.67
CA TYR A 10 -2.80 -53.08 24.36
C TYR A 10 -3.32 -52.63 22.97
N SER A 11 -4.10 -51.57 22.80
CA SER A 11 -4.23 -50.37 23.62
C SER A 11 -5.42 -49.52 23.16
N ASN A 12 -6.06 -48.90 24.13
CA ASN A 12 -6.62 -47.55 24.05
C ASN A 12 -7.74 -47.26 23.03
N LYS A 13 -8.97 -47.57 23.44
CA LYS A 13 -10.06 -46.58 23.32
C LYS A 13 -10.80 -46.46 24.65
N CYS A 14 -10.09 -45.93 25.64
CA CYS A 14 -10.75 -45.28 26.77
C CYS A 14 -11.29 -43.95 26.23
N PHE A 15 -12.54 -43.96 25.77
CA PHE A 15 -13.32 -42.76 25.46
C PHE A 15 -13.67 -42.09 26.80
N ARG A 16 -12.64 -41.55 27.45
CA ARG A 16 -12.76 -40.85 28.72
C ARG A 16 -13.09 -39.40 28.41
N SER A 17 -14.40 -39.14 28.41
CA SER A 17 -15.01 -37.92 28.95
C SER A 17 -14.08 -36.69 28.95
N HIS A 18 -13.92 -36.04 27.80
CA HIS A 18 -13.55 -34.63 27.81
C HIS A 18 -14.82 -33.87 28.14
N LYS A 19 -15.02 -33.67 29.44
CA LYS A 19 -15.92 -32.67 29.98
C LYS A 19 -15.75 -31.42 29.14
N ALA A 20 -16.82 -31.02 28.45
CA ALA A 20 -16.93 -29.72 27.82
C ALA A 20 -16.80 -28.68 28.94
N LEU A 21 -15.56 -28.28 29.23
CA LEU A 21 -15.26 -27.10 30.00
C LEU A 21 -15.41 -25.94 29.02
N THR A 22 -16.64 -25.59 28.69
CA THR A 22 -16.97 -24.29 28.11
C THR A 22 -16.68 -23.25 29.19
N MET A 23 -15.39 -22.97 29.39
CA MET A 23 -14.92 -21.79 30.09
C MET A 23 -15.62 -20.62 29.40
N ARG A 24 -16.50 -19.94 30.12
CA ARG A 24 -17.01 -18.62 29.70
C ARG A 24 -15.80 -17.70 29.68
N ILE A 25 -15.12 -17.70 28.54
CA ILE A 25 -13.99 -16.84 28.22
C ILE A 25 -14.51 -15.42 28.43
N SER A 26 -14.00 -14.75 29.47
CA SER A 26 -14.27 -13.35 29.74
C SER A 26 -14.06 -12.54 28.45
N SER A 27 -14.86 -11.50 28.22
CA SER A 27 -14.74 -10.63 27.04
C SER A 27 -13.29 -10.15 26.84
N SER A 28 -12.56 -9.89 27.93
CA SER A 28 -11.14 -9.57 27.92
C SER A 28 -10.28 -10.69 27.31
N CYS A 29 -10.54 -11.95 27.65
CA CYS A 29 -9.81 -13.10 27.11
C CYS A 29 -10.11 -13.33 25.63
N GLN A 30 -11.33 -13.05 25.17
CA GLN A 30 -11.69 -13.14 23.76
C GLN A 30 -10.89 -12.14 22.91
N MET A 31 -10.73 -10.91 23.40
CA MET A 31 -9.94 -9.89 22.71
C MET A 31 -8.46 -10.27 22.61
N PHE A 32 -7.86 -10.80 23.68
CA PHE A 32 -6.47 -11.27 23.64
C PHE A 32 -6.23 -12.38 22.62
N VAL A 33 -7.16 -13.33 22.50
CA VAL A 33 -7.07 -14.42 21.53
C VAL A 33 -7.17 -13.88 20.10
N VAL A 34 -8.08 -12.94 19.82
CA VAL A 34 -8.20 -12.32 18.50
C VAL A 34 -6.94 -11.55 18.12
N VAL A 35 -6.39 -10.75 19.05
CA VAL A 35 -5.14 -10.01 18.83
C VAL A 35 -3.97 -10.96 18.54
N LEU A 36 -3.83 -12.05 19.31
CA LEU A 36 -2.80 -13.06 19.07
C LEU A 36 -2.94 -13.71 17.70
N LEU A 37 -4.15 -14.03 17.26
CA LEU A 37 -4.39 -14.62 15.94
C LEU A 37 -4.05 -13.65 14.80
N VAL A 38 -4.37 -12.37 14.94
CA VAL A 38 -4.03 -11.33 13.95
C VAL A 38 -2.52 -11.14 13.87
N VAL A 39 -1.82 -11.08 15.01
CA VAL A 39 -0.35 -10.97 15.04
C VAL A 39 0.30 -12.20 14.41
N LEU A 40 -0.16 -13.41 14.72
CA LEU A 40 0.33 -14.63 14.09
C LEU A 40 0.11 -14.65 12.57
N ALA A 41 -1.05 -14.22 12.10
CA ALA A 41 -1.35 -14.14 10.67
C ALA A 41 -0.44 -13.11 9.95
N LEU A 42 -0.20 -11.95 10.56
CA LEU A 42 0.72 -10.93 10.03
C LEU A 42 2.17 -11.42 10.02
N CYS A 43 2.62 -12.08 11.08
CA CYS A 43 3.96 -12.67 11.15
C CYS A 43 4.14 -13.80 10.12
N ALA A 44 3.10 -14.62 9.86
CA ALA A 44 3.14 -15.68 8.87
C ALA A 44 3.10 -15.15 7.42
N ALA A 45 2.38 -14.05 7.18
CA ALA A 45 2.32 -13.41 5.86
C ALA A 45 3.66 -12.75 5.44
N GLY A 46 4.57 -12.49 6.38
CA GLY A 46 5.91 -11.97 6.08
C GLY A 46 6.92 -13.02 5.60
N SER A 47 6.59 -14.32 5.68
CA SER A 47 7.55 -15.42 5.46
C SER A 47 7.12 -16.42 4.39
N TYR A 48 6.43 -15.99 3.34
CA TYR A 48 6.32 -16.84 2.14
C TYR A 48 7.74 -17.06 1.59
N PRO A 49 8.26 -18.30 1.51
CA PRO A 49 9.50 -18.55 0.79
C PRO A 49 9.25 -18.23 -0.68
N GLY A 50 9.63 -17.02 -1.08
CA GLY A 50 9.55 -16.55 -2.44
C GLY A 50 10.20 -17.59 -3.36
N SER A 51 9.45 -18.00 -4.38
CA SER A 51 9.95 -18.83 -5.48
C SER A 51 11.35 -18.36 -5.87
N ARG A 52 12.35 -19.21 -5.61
CA ARG A 52 13.75 -18.94 -5.92
C ARG A 52 13.88 -18.83 -7.44
N SER A 53 13.79 -17.61 -7.94
CA SER A 53 14.08 -17.27 -9.33
C SER A 53 15.46 -17.83 -9.67
N LYS A 54 15.53 -18.81 -10.58
CA LYS A 54 16.81 -19.19 -11.18
C LYS A 54 17.43 -17.91 -11.78
N PRO A 55 18.72 -17.62 -11.54
CA PRO A 55 19.36 -16.47 -12.17
C PRO A 55 19.28 -16.64 -13.68
N ARG A 56 18.68 -15.67 -14.39
CA ARG A 56 18.68 -15.68 -15.86
C ARG A 56 20.09 -15.37 -16.33
N THR A 57 20.67 -16.29 -17.09
CA THR A 57 21.90 -16.04 -17.85
C THR A 57 21.64 -14.95 -18.88
N ILE A 58 22.14 -13.75 -18.63
CA ILE A 58 22.10 -12.66 -19.61
C ILE A 58 23.19 -12.98 -20.65
N ARG A 59 22.77 -13.47 -21.82
CA ARG A 59 23.63 -13.40 -23.00
C ARG A 59 23.85 -11.92 -23.30
N GLY A 60 25.05 -11.44 -23.00
CA GLY A 60 25.45 -10.06 -23.30
C GLY A 60 25.22 -9.76 -24.78
N PHE A 61 24.72 -8.56 -25.04
CA PHE A 61 24.59 -8.03 -26.38
C PHE A 61 25.99 -7.70 -26.92
N LYS A 62 26.64 -8.70 -27.52
CA LYS A 62 27.87 -8.53 -28.30
C LYS A 62 27.50 -7.92 -29.64
N ASN A 63 27.28 -6.60 -29.68
CA ASN A 63 27.34 -5.80 -30.91
C ASN A 63 27.62 -4.34 -30.52
N GLY A 64 28.91 -3.98 -30.39
CA GLY A 64 29.34 -2.62 -30.06
C GLY A 64 28.94 -1.55 -31.09
N ALA A 65 28.44 -1.96 -32.25
CA ALA A 65 27.91 -1.05 -33.29
C ALA A 65 26.49 -0.52 -33.00
N LEU A 66 25.75 -1.13 -32.07
CA LEU A 66 24.38 -0.71 -31.72
C LEU A 66 24.32 0.06 -30.38
N SER A 67 25.48 0.39 -29.79
CA SER A 67 25.61 1.30 -28.65
C SER A 67 25.59 2.79 -29.04
N THR A 68 25.03 3.15 -30.20
CA THR A 68 24.72 4.55 -30.50
C THR A 68 23.41 4.93 -29.83
N ALA A 69 23.45 5.04 -28.51
CA ALA A 69 22.51 5.84 -27.75
C ALA A 69 22.62 7.30 -28.23
N ARG A 70 21.86 7.62 -29.28
CA ARG A 70 21.61 8.99 -29.71
C ARG A 70 20.13 9.10 -30.03
N GLY A 71 19.44 9.93 -29.25
CA GLY A 71 18.08 10.34 -29.56
C GLY A 71 17.08 10.17 -28.42
N PHE A 72 17.44 10.46 -27.16
CA PHE A 72 16.42 10.98 -26.26
C PHE A 72 16.13 12.42 -26.73
N GLY A 73 15.23 12.52 -27.71
CA GLY A 73 14.74 13.79 -28.21
C GLY A 73 14.21 14.61 -27.04
N LYS A 74 14.81 15.79 -26.88
CA LYS A 74 14.30 16.90 -26.09
C LYS A 74 12.76 16.93 -26.18
N ARG A 75 12.10 16.87 -25.04
CA ARG A 75 10.68 17.22 -24.95
C ARG A 75 10.56 18.74 -25.06
N ASP A 76 10.78 19.27 -26.26
CA ASP A 76 10.32 20.60 -26.60
C ASP A 76 8.86 20.46 -27.04
N GLY A 77 8.03 19.92 -26.13
CA GLY A 77 6.58 19.99 -26.24
C GLY A 77 6.11 21.38 -25.81
N GLY A 78 6.67 22.39 -26.47
CA GLY A 78 6.19 23.76 -26.38
C GLY A 78 4.79 23.78 -26.95
N PHE A 79 3.80 23.95 -26.08
CA PHE A 79 2.49 24.39 -26.49
C PHE A 79 2.67 25.80 -27.07
N ASP A 80 2.39 25.98 -28.37
CA ASP A 80 2.45 27.26 -29.07
C ASP A 80 1.44 28.24 -28.44
N TYR A 81 1.85 28.93 -27.38
CA TYR A 81 1.28 30.22 -26.99
C TYR A 81 2.22 31.32 -27.50
N PRO A 82 1.71 32.41 -28.09
CA PRO A 82 2.54 33.49 -28.58
C PRO A 82 3.31 34.10 -27.41
N ALA A 83 4.64 33.97 -27.49
CA ALA A 83 5.59 34.46 -26.51
C ALA A 83 5.50 35.99 -26.39
N SER A 84 5.03 36.46 -25.23
CA SER A 84 5.41 37.77 -24.73
C SER A 84 6.84 37.67 -24.22
N GLU A 85 7.77 38.25 -24.96
CA GLU A 85 9.18 38.34 -24.59
C GLU A 85 9.35 39.07 -23.25
N THR A 86 9.64 38.32 -22.19
CA THR A 86 10.45 38.81 -21.06
C THR A 86 11.18 37.61 -20.48
N GLY A 87 12.47 37.55 -20.74
CA GLY A 87 13.34 36.50 -20.24
C GLY A 87 13.30 36.40 -18.72
N ASN A 88 13.07 35.19 -18.23
CA ASN A 88 13.49 34.75 -16.90
C ASN A 88 13.55 33.23 -16.92
N ASP A 89 14.73 32.68 -16.60
CA ASP A 89 14.94 31.28 -16.24
C ASP A 89 14.21 30.94 -14.92
N LYS A 90 12.87 30.98 -14.94
CA LYS A 90 11.96 30.58 -13.84
C LYS A 90 10.90 29.59 -14.31
N MET A 91 11.18 28.87 -15.39
CA MET A 91 10.16 28.14 -16.13
C MET A 91 10.05 26.67 -15.67
N VAL A 92 9.75 26.41 -14.39
CA VAL A 92 9.08 25.15 -13.97
C VAL A 92 8.22 25.29 -12.69
N ASP A 93 7.98 26.49 -12.15
CA ASP A 93 7.25 26.63 -10.86
C ASP A 93 5.83 27.23 -11.01
N SER A 94 5.29 27.31 -12.22
CA SER A 94 3.95 27.86 -12.45
C SER A 94 3.11 26.91 -13.28
N LEU A 95 1.94 26.57 -12.74
CA LEU A 95 0.95 25.71 -13.35
C LEU A 95 -0.21 26.58 -13.87
N PRO A 96 -0.78 26.30 -15.05
CA PRO A 96 -1.96 27.02 -15.52
C PRO A 96 -3.15 26.84 -14.56
N VAL A 97 -3.84 27.95 -14.26
CA VAL A 97 -5.00 27.94 -13.35
C VAL A 97 -6.13 27.06 -13.92
N ASP A 98 -6.38 27.15 -15.22
CA ASP A 98 -7.45 26.38 -15.86
C ASP A 98 -7.21 24.87 -15.77
N TRP A 99 -5.95 24.44 -15.91
CA TRP A 99 -5.57 23.04 -15.72
C TRP A 99 -5.82 22.61 -14.28
N PHE A 100 -5.47 23.45 -13.30
CA PHE A 100 -5.64 23.14 -11.90
C PHE A 100 -7.12 22.99 -11.52
N VAL A 101 -7.98 23.87 -12.03
CA VAL A 101 -9.44 23.78 -11.81
C VAL A 101 -9.99 22.48 -12.38
N GLU A 102 -9.54 22.07 -13.57
CA GLU A 102 -10.00 20.82 -14.18
C GLU A 102 -9.47 19.58 -13.44
N GLU A 103 -8.24 19.64 -12.95
CA GLU A 103 -7.66 18.58 -12.12
C GLU A 103 -8.42 18.44 -10.78
N LEU A 104 -8.83 19.55 -10.15
CA LEU A 104 -9.66 19.52 -8.95
C LEU A 104 -11.05 18.93 -9.18
N ARG A 105 -11.62 19.10 -10.38
CA ARG A 105 -12.90 18.47 -10.77
C ARG A 105 -12.75 16.98 -10.99
N THR A 106 -11.67 16.59 -11.66
CA THR A 106 -11.36 15.19 -11.98
C THR A 106 -10.98 14.41 -10.71
N ASN A 107 -10.26 15.06 -9.80
CA ASN A 107 -9.77 14.46 -8.57
C ASN A 107 -10.12 15.34 -7.34
N PRO A 108 -11.28 15.11 -6.71
CA PRO A 108 -11.69 15.88 -5.54
C PRO A 108 -10.82 15.60 -4.30
N GLU A 109 -10.10 14.48 -4.25
CA GLU A 109 -9.17 14.19 -3.14
C GLU A 109 -7.99 15.18 -3.13
N LEU A 110 -7.56 15.63 -4.31
CA LEU A 110 -6.53 16.66 -4.39
C LEU A 110 -6.99 17.96 -3.70
N ALA A 111 -8.25 18.38 -3.93
CA ALA A 111 -8.86 19.52 -3.23
C ALA A 111 -8.83 19.34 -1.72
N ARG A 112 -9.21 18.14 -1.22
CA ARG A 112 -9.18 17.84 0.22
C ARG A 112 -7.78 17.98 0.82
N ILE A 113 -6.77 17.44 0.15
CA ILE A 113 -5.38 17.52 0.60
C ILE A 113 -4.91 18.98 0.63
N ILE A 114 -5.25 19.77 -0.38
CA ILE A 114 -4.89 21.19 -0.43
C ILE A 114 -5.55 21.96 0.70
N VAL A 115 -6.85 21.77 0.90
CA VAL A 115 -7.61 22.43 1.97
C VAL A 115 -7.03 22.06 3.34
N HIS A 116 -6.83 20.78 3.61
CA HIS A 116 -6.27 20.30 4.87
C HIS A 116 -4.83 20.80 5.13
N LYS A 117 -4.05 21.02 4.07
CA LYS A 117 -2.64 21.40 4.22
C LYS A 117 -2.42 22.91 4.29
N PHE A 118 -3.28 23.69 3.63
CA PHE A 118 -3.03 25.11 3.40
C PHE A 118 -4.12 26.04 3.93
N VAL A 119 -5.35 25.55 4.12
CA VAL A 119 -6.49 26.38 4.52
C VAL A 119 -6.90 26.06 5.95
N ASP A 120 -7.10 24.78 6.24
CA ASP A 120 -7.36 24.23 7.57
C ASP A 120 -6.04 24.25 8.37
N VAL A 121 -5.95 25.17 9.33
CA VAL A 121 -4.72 25.41 10.09
C VAL A 121 -4.67 24.60 11.37
N ASP A 122 -5.83 24.33 11.97
CA ASP A 122 -5.93 23.53 13.19
C ASP A 122 -6.14 22.02 12.92
N GLN A 123 -6.38 21.65 11.66
CA GLN A 123 -6.55 20.26 11.19
C GLN A 123 -7.70 19.54 11.86
N ASP A 124 -8.77 20.28 12.17
CA ASP A 124 -9.96 19.72 12.81
C ASP A 124 -10.92 19.05 11.82
N GLY A 125 -10.69 19.24 10.51
CA GLY A 125 -11.48 18.66 9.43
C GLY A 125 -12.76 19.44 9.11
N GLU A 126 -12.98 20.57 9.76
CA GLU A 126 -13.97 21.58 9.42
C GLU A 126 -13.28 22.82 8.86
N LEU A 127 -14.03 23.77 8.29
CA LEU A 127 -13.45 24.98 7.73
C LEU A 127 -14.13 26.19 8.33
N SER A 128 -13.42 26.89 9.21
CA SER A 128 -13.92 28.12 9.83
C SER A 128 -13.93 29.29 8.84
N ALA A 129 -14.80 30.27 9.06
CA ALA A 129 -14.87 31.46 8.21
C ALA A 129 -13.58 32.29 8.29
N GLU A 130 -12.95 32.26 9.46
CA GLU A 130 -11.69 32.91 9.79
C GLU A 130 -10.49 32.28 9.06
N GLU A 131 -10.56 30.99 8.73
CA GLU A 131 -9.58 30.29 7.89
C GLU A 131 -9.76 30.56 6.41
N LEU A 132 -11.00 30.49 5.92
CA LEU A 132 -11.29 30.69 4.51
C LEU A 132 -11.04 32.14 4.07
N LEU A 133 -11.36 33.12 4.92
CA LEU A 133 -11.27 34.55 4.60
C LEU A 133 -10.02 35.21 5.15
N ARG A 134 -9.04 34.42 5.62
CA ARG A 134 -7.84 34.94 6.26
C ARG A 134 -7.10 35.88 5.29
N PRO A 135 -6.98 37.18 5.58
CA PRO A 135 -6.36 38.08 4.63
C PRO A 135 -4.85 37.82 4.61
N VAL A 136 -4.30 37.64 3.42
CA VAL A 136 -2.85 37.48 3.22
C VAL A 136 -2.25 38.88 3.21
N TYR A 137 -1.81 39.36 4.38
CA TYR A 137 -1.13 40.66 4.54
C TYR A 137 0.38 40.51 4.29
#